data_AF-X0WAX9-F1
#
_entry.id   AF-X0WAX9-F1
#
_cell.length_a   1.000
_cell.length_b   1.000
_cell.length_c   1.000
_cell.angle_alpha   90.00
_cell.angle_beta   90.00
_cell.angle_gamma   90.00
#
_symmetry.space_group_name_H-M   'P 1'
#
loop_
_entity.id
_entity.type
_entity.pdbx_description
1 polymer ?
#
loop_
_entity_poly.entity_id
_entity_poly.type
_entity_poly.pdbx_seq_one_letter_code
_entity_poly.pdbx_strand_id
1 'polypeptide(L)'
;MGLTLKNHCDPYLNVKFVQVQQMVFPVESEDRTLRNLLMMCQDHARLVVEIYRKVLVMIDSLVKHETEGMRERLEELQKIQYESINIKRNIMKEIHESGSMLFNKEDLYRLIIKASEIIDHAESAGIRLWAIGDRKWKIPSSVGVGLVEMADAAFDALIKLRESIISLGFNSERSLALTSEVDELERRVDTLYRQLDLEII
;
A
#
# COMPACT_ATOMS: atom_id res chain seq x y z
N MET A 1 -81.65 1.35 24.57
CA MET A 1 -80.33 1.41 23.92
C MET A 1 -80.02 2.87 23.60
N GLY A 2 -78.89 3.41 24.06
CA GLY A 2 -78.39 4.73 23.63
C GLY A 2 -78.28 5.76 24.76
N LEU A 3 -77.19 5.69 25.51
CA LEU A 3 -76.71 6.75 26.40
C LEU A 3 -75.61 7.55 25.68
N THR A 4 -75.92 8.82 25.43
CA THR A 4 -75.14 10.02 25.78
C THR A 4 -73.69 10.26 25.32
N LEU A 5 -73.49 11.53 24.90
CA LEU A 5 -72.48 12.52 25.32
C LEU A 5 -71.51 13.05 24.24
N LYS A 6 -71.56 14.39 24.13
CA LYS A 6 -70.64 15.27 23.42
C LYS A 6 -69.31 15.41 24.18
N ASN A 7 -68.25 15.51 23.38
CA ASN A 7 -67.00 16.30 23.52
C ASN A 7 -66.29 16.38 24.88
N HIS A 8 -65.02 15.99 24.91
CA HIS A 8 -63.90 16.76 25.47
C HIS A 8 -62.56 16.32 24.83
N CYS A 9 -61.70 17.30 24.53
CA CYS A 9 -60.37 17.13 23.95
C CYS A 9 -59.38 16.45 24.92
N ASP A 10 -58.42 15.70 24.37
CA ASP A 10 -57.08 15.56 24.96
C ASP A 10 -56.04 15.70 23.83
N PRO A 11 -54.98 16.51 23.96
CA PRO A 11 -53.87 16.60 23.02
C PRO A 11 -52.90 15.43 23.28
N TYR A 12 -51.90 15.24 22.42
CA TYR A 12 -50.86 14.19 22.52
C TYR A 12 -51.33 12.78 22.08
N LEU A 13 -51.02 12.38 20.84
CA LEU A 13 -50.04 11.32 20.59
C LEU A 13 -49.86 11.02 19.09
N ASN A 14 -48.59 11.02 18.69
CA ASN A 14 -47.99 10.19 17.64
C ASN A 14 -48.34 10.46 16.18
N VAL A 15 -47.68 11.50 15.64
CA VAL A 15 -47.10 11.43 14.29
C VAL A 15 -46.08 10.29 14.28
N LYS A 16 -46.45 9.13 13.73
CA LYS A 16 -45.48 8.08 13.42
C LYS A 16 -44.58 8.58 12.30
N PHE A 17 -43.36 8.98 12.66
CA PHE A 17 -42.23 9.03 11.73
C PHE A 17 -42.04 7.64 11.14
N VAL A 18 -42.37 7.48 9.87
CA VAL A 18 -41.93 6.35 9.06
C VAL A 18 -40.42 6.53 8.90
N GLN A 19 -39.63 5.78 9.68
CA GLN A 19 -38.22 5.57 9.37
C GLN A 19 -38.18 4.83 8.03
N VAL A 20 -37.85 5.56 6.97
CA VAL A 20 -37.44 4.98 5.71
C VAL A 20 -36.10 4.31 5.98
N GLN A 21 -36.13 3.03 6.35
CA GLN A 21 -34.94 2.20 6.40
C GLN A 21 -34.43 2.08 4.96
N GLN A 22 -33.34 2.78 4.66
CA GLN A 22 -32.68 2.74 3.36
C GLN A 22 -32.33 1.27 3.07
N MET A 23 -33.07 0.65 2.15
CA MET A 23 -32.87 -0.74 1.76
C MET A 23 -31.67 -0.75 0.81
N VAL A 24 -30.47 -0.98 1.35
CA VAL A 24 -29.26 -1.16 0.54
C VAL A 24 -29.25 -2.61 0.06
N PHE A 25 -29.19 -2.81 -1.26
CA PHE A 25 -29.17 -4.15 -1.83
C PHE A 25 -27.80 -4.81 -1.63
N PRO A 26 -27.72 -6.13 -1.42
CA PRO A 26 -26.46 -6.86 -1.19
C PRO A 26 -25.36 -6.58 -2.23
N VAL A 27 -25.74 -6.37 -3.49
CA VAL A 27 -24.81 -6.04 -4.60
C VAL A 27 -24.24 -4.63 -4.46
N GLU A 28 -25.07 -3.64 -4.14
CA GLU A 28 -24.62 -2.26 -3.93
C GLU A 28 -23.68 -2.13 -2.72
N SER A 29 -23.90 -2.94 -1.69
CA SER A 29 -23.01 -3.02 -0.55
C SER A 29 -21.67 -3.69 -0.91
N GLU A 30 -21.67 -4.74 -1.74
CA GLU A 30 -20.45 -5.44 -2.18
C GLU A 30 -19.54 -4.50 -3.00
N ASP A 31 -20.12 -3.80 -3.99
CA ASP A 31 -19.39 -2.86 -4.83
C ASP A 31 -18.75 -1.73 -4.01
N ARG A 32 -19.44 -1.27 -2.96
CA ARG A 32 -18.92 -0.24 -2.05
C ARG A 32 -17.72 -0.76 -1.26
N THR A 33 -17.82 -1.94 -0.66
CA THR A 33 -16.72 -2.51 0.13
C THR A 33 -15.51 -2.78 -0.74
N LEU A 34 -15.70 -3.35 -1.94
CA LEU A 34 -14.61 -3.59 -2.89
C LEU A 34 -13.92 -2.27 -3.27
N ARG A 35 -14.68 -1.23 -3.58
CA ARG A 35 -14.13 0.09 -3.92
C ARG A 35 -13.29 0.66 -2.77
N ASN A 36 -13.76 0.58 -1.54
CA ASN A 36 -13.03 1.05 -0.36
C ASN A 36 -11.72 0.27 -0.17
N LEU A 37 -11.76 -1.06 -0.30
CA LEU A 37 -10.57 -1.92 -0.22
C LEU A 37 -9.54 -1.55 -1.28
N LEU A 38 -9.97 -1.36 -2.53
CA LEU A 38 -9.08 -0.97 -3.62
C LEU A 38 -8.46 0.41 -3.38
N MET A 39 -9.22 1.38 -2.85
CA MET A 39 -8.67 2.69 -2.48
C MET A 39 -7.55 2.56 -1.43
N MET A 40 -7.76 1.74 -0.39
CA MET A 40 -6.72 1.51 0.62
C MET A 40 -5.49 0.78 0.04
N CYS A 41 -5.68 -0.17 -0.87
CA CYS A 41 -4.57 -0.82 -1.58
C CYS A 41 -3.78 0.19 -2.42
N GLN A 42 -4.46 1.15 -3.04
CA GLN A 42 -3.81 2.23 -3.80
C GLN A 42 -3.01 3.16 -2.89
N ASP A 43 -3.55 3.51 -1.72
CA ASP A 43 -2.82 4.28 -0.71
C ASP A 43 -1.57 3.52 -0.24
N HIS A 44 -1.69 2.22 0.03
CA HIS A 44 -0.56 1.38 0.38
C HIS A 44 0.49 1.33 -0.74
N ALA A 45 0.08 1.20 -2.00
CA ALA A 45 0.99 1.20 -3.15
C ALA A 45 1.71 2.54 -3.35
N ARG A 46 1.13 3.67 -2.93
CA ARG A 46 1.83 4.96 -2.89
C ARG A 46 2.97 4.93 -1.88
N LEU A 47 2.74 4.38 -0.69
CA LEU A 47 3.77 4.25 0.35
C LEU A 47 4.91 3.31 -0.07
N VAL A 48 4.63 2.25 -0.85
CA VAL A 48 5.67 1.38 -1.45
C VAL A 48 6.68 2.20 -2.26
N VAL A 49 6.20 3.11 -3.11
CA VAL A 49 7.09 3.96 -3.90
C VAL A 49 7.78 5.00 -3.00
N GLU A 50 7.06 5.57 -2.03
CA GLU A 50 7.60 6.60 -1.15
C GLU A 50 8.76 6.09 -0.28
N ILE A 51 8.60 4.92 0.34
CA ILE A 51 9.65 4.32 1.16
C ILE A 51 10.87 3.97 0.31
N TYR A 52 10.67 3.48 -0.92
CA TYR A 52 11.78 3.14 -1.80
C TYR A 52 12.53 4.39 -2.30
N ARG A 53 11.86 5.53 -2.48
CA ARG A 53 12.56 6.81 -2.73
C ARG A 53 13.50 7.19 -1.59
N LYS A 54 13.12 6.92 -0.34
CA LYS A 54 14.01 7.15 0.80
C LYS A 54 15.24 6.24 0.72
N VAL A 55 15.04 4.96 0.34
CA VAL A 55 16.15 4.02 0.09
C VAL A 55 17.09 4.54 -1.00
N LEU A 56 16.58 5.00 -2.14
CA LEU A 56 17.41 5.58 -3.21
C LEU A 56 18.28 6.73 -2.70
N VAL A 57 17.69 7.69 -1.97
CA VAL A 57 18.43 8.82 -1.41
C VAL A 57 19.51 8.36 -0.42
N MET A 58 19.25 7.32 0.37
CA MET A 58 20.23 6.74 1.30
C MET A 58 21.37 6.02 0.56
N ILE A 59 21.09 5.32 -0.54
CA ILE A 59 22.12 4.73 -1.42
C ILE A 59 23.00 5.84 -2.00
N ASP A 60 22.39 6.87 -2.55
CA ASP A 60 23.09 8.02 -3.13
C ASP A 60 24.02 8.69 -2.12
N SER A 61 23.53 8.91 -0.90
CA SER A 61 24.28 9.48 0.21
C SER A 61 25.51 8.64 0.56
N LEU A 62 25.40 7.31 0.54
CA LEU A 62 26.51 6.41 0.81
C LEU A 62 27.57 6.43 -0.30
N VAL A 63 27.14 6.38 -1.55
CA VAL A 63 28.04 6.36 -2.73
C VAL A 63 28.80 7.67 -2.85
N LYS A 64 28.16 8.80 -2.51
CA LYS A 64 28.79 10.13 -2.49
C LYS A 64 29.59 10.43 -1.21
N HIS A 65 29.59 9.51 -0.24
CA HIS A 65 30.19 9.68 1.09
C HIS A 65 29.60 10.84 1.91
N GLU A 66 28.35 11.20 1.63
CA GLU A 66 27.57 12.26 2.28
C GLU A 66 26.66 11.64 3.37
N THR A 67 27.25 11.05 4.41
CA THR A 67 26.48 10.28 5.41
C THR A 67 25.83 11.13 6.51
N GLU A 68 25.98 12.45 6.44
CA GLU A 68 25.30 13.39 7.32
C GLU A 68 23.78 13.30 7.12
N GLY A 69 23.01 13.30 8.21
CA GLY A 69 21.55 13.18 8.16
C GLY A 69 21.01 11.77 7.85
N MET A 70 21.85 10.75 7.66
CA MET A 70 21.38 9.36 7.41
C MET A 70 20.47 8.83 8.52
N ARG A 71 20.67 9.26 9.76
CA ARG A 71 19.81 8.91 10.90
C ARG A 71 18.41 9.48 10.75
N GLU A 72 18.29 10.75 10.36
CA GLU A 72 17.01 11.42 10.13
C GLU A 72 16.28 10.76 8.95
N ARG A 73 16.99 10.44 7.86
CA ARG A 73 16.41 9.71 6.72
C ARG A 73 15.87 8.34 7.12
N LEU A 74 16.58 7.61 7.98
CA LEU A 74 16.10 6.34 8.52
C LEU A 74 14.82 6.52 9.35
N GLU A 75 14.74 7.56 10.17
CA GLU A 75 13.55 7.84 10.98
C GLU A 75 12.33 8.21 10.11
N GLU A 76 12.53 8.98 9.04
CA GLU A 76 11.48 9.25 8.05
C GLU A 76 11.01 7.98 7.36
N LEU A 77 11.96 7.12 6.97
CA LEU A 77 11.68 5.83 6.35
C LEU A 77 10.82 4.95 7.29
N GLN A 78 11.16 4.89 8.57
CA GLN A 78 10.41 4.12 9.57
C GLN A 78 9.01 4.69 9.86
N LYS A 79 8.81 6.01 9.72
CA LYS A 79 7.47 6.61 9.79
C LYS A 79 6.57 6.11 8.65
N ILE A 80 7.10 6.03 7.43
CA ILE A 80 6.37 5.49 6.27
C ILE A 80 6.03 4.01 6.49
N GLN A 81 6.96 3.22 7.01
CA GLN A 81 6.67 1.83 7.37
C GLN A 81 5.53 1.74 8.40
N TYR A 82 5.58 2.53 9.47
CA TYR A 82 4.53 2.54 10.48
C TYR A 82 3.16 2.90 9.90
N GLU A 83 3.10 3.90 9.02
CA GLU A 83 1.87 4.28 8.31
C GLU A 83 1.33 3.12 7.46
N SER A 84 2.20 2.45 6.71
CA SER A 84 1.80 1.30 5.87
C SER A 84 1.21 0.15 6.68
N ILE A 85 1.76 -0.11 7.88
CA ILE A 85 1.26 -1.13 8.80
C ILE A 85 -0.17 -0.78 9.23
N ASN A 86 -0.48 0.49 9.44
CA ASN A 86 -1.83 0.93 9.79
C ASN A 86 -2.80 0.76 8.62
N ILE A 87 -2.41 1.10 7.40
CA ILE A 87 -3.23 0.85 6.19
C ILE A 87 -3.49 -0.65 6.02
N LYS A 88 -2.46 -1.49 6.13
CA LYS A 88 -2.58 -2.94 6.11
C LYS A 88 -3.58 -3.44 7.15
N ARG A 89 -3.48 -2.99 8.40
CA ARG A 89 -4.42 -3.36 9.47
C ARG A 89 -5.86 -2.97 9.15
N ASN A 90 -6.07 -1.80 8.55
CA ASN A 90 -7.41 -1.33 8.17
C ASN A 90 -8.01 -2.17 7.04
N ILE A 91 -7.23 -2.50 6.00
CA ILE A 91 -7.63 -3.41 4.93
C ILE A 91 -8.05 -4.77 5.51
N MET A 92 -7.24 -5.30 6.42
CA MET A 92 -7.48 -6.61 7.04
C MET A 92 -8.75 -6.64 7.88
N LYS A 93 -9.05 -5.54 8.60
CA LYS A 93 -10.33 -5.39 9.32
C LYS A 93 -11.51 -5.34 8.36
N GLU A 94 -11.43 -4.54 7.31
CA GLU A 94 -12.50 -4.42 6.29
C GLU A 94 -12.78 -5.76 5.58
N ILE A 95 -11.73 -6.53 5.26
CA ILE A 95 -11.86 -7.89 4.71
C ILE A 95 -12.56 -8.82 5.71
N HIS A 96 -12.24 -8.72 7.00
CA HIS A 96 -12.85 -9.54 8.04
C HIS A 96 -14.32 -9.18 8.27
N GLU A 97 -14.62 -7.89 8.42
CA GLU A 97 -15.96 -7.36 8.73
C GLU A 97 -16.97 -7.57 7.60
N SER A 98 -16.50 -7.68 6.35
CA SER A 98 -17.37 -7.88 5.19
C SER A 98 -18.00 -9.29 5.07
N GLY A 99 -17.76 -10.22 5.99
CA GLY A 99 -18.46 -11.52 6.05
C GLY A 99 -18.41 -12.36 4.76
N SER A 100 -19.57 -12.72 4.20
CA SER A 100 -19.69 -13.43 2.90
C SER A 100 -19.95 -12.48 1.71
N MET A 101 -19.93 -11.17 1.93
CA MET A 101 -20.37 -10.15 0.98
C MET A 101 -19.32 -9.81 -0.09
N LEU A 102 -18.20 -10.53 -0.11
CA LEU A 102 -17.06 -10.26 -0.97
C LEU A 102 -16.49 -11.60 -1.38
N PHE A 103 -16.61 -11.96 -2.66
CA PHE A 103 -16.20 -13.29 -3.14
C PHE A 103 -14.67 -13.43 -3.24
N ASN A 104 -13.92 -12.35 -3.48
CA ASN A 104 -12.48 -12.39 -3.79
C ASN A 104 -11.58 -11.93 -2.63
N LYS A 105 -12.00 -12.16 -1.39
CA LYS A 105 -11.27 -11.71 -0.18
C LYS A 105 -9.86 -12.24 -0.08
N GLU A 106 -9.68 -13.49 -0.48
CA GLU A 106 -8.40 -14.18 -0.35
C GLU A 106 -7.35 -13.56 -1.28
N ASP A 107 -7.75 -13.12 -2.48
CA ASP A 107 -6.86 -12.45 -3.41
C ASP A 107 -6.49 -11.04 -2.93
N LEU A 108 -7.45 -10.28 -2.39
CA LEU A 108 -7.17 -8.98 -1.78
C LEU A 108 -6.23 -9.13 -0.57
N TYR A 109 -6.43 -10.16 0.24
CA TYR A 109 -5.56 -10.49 1.35
C TYR A 109 -4.14 -10.82 0.86
N ARG A 110 -4.00 -11.69 -0.15
CA ARG A 110 -2.70 -12.03 -0.75
C ARG A 110 -2.00 -10.78 -1.30
N LEU A 111 -2.74 -9.95 -2.03
CA LEU A 111 -2.21 -8.72 -2.62
C LEU A 111 -1.64 -7.79 -1.55
N ILE A 112 -2.39 -7.50 -0.50
CA ILE A 112 -1.92 -6.56 0.54
C ILE A 112 -0.73 -7.14 1.31
N ILE A 113 -0.73 -8.45 1.61
CA ILE A 113 0.41 -9.08 2.29
C ILE A 113 1.68 -8.97 1.43
N LYS A 114 1.60 -9.30 0.13
CA LYS A 114 2.76 -9.20 -0.77
C LYS A 114 3.22 -7.77 -1.00
N ALA A 115 2.31 -6.82 -1.18
CA ALA A 115 2.68 -5.41 -1.28
C ALA A 115 3.37 -4.89 0.00
N SER A 116 2.98 -5.42 1.17
CA SER A 116 3.56 -5.04 2.46
C SER A 116 4.96 -5.60 2.67
N GLU A 117 5.24 -6.83 2.19
CA GLU A 117 6.59 -7.41 2.24
C GLU A 117 7.62 -6.51 1.54
N ILE A 118 7.24 -5.81 0.46
CA ILE A 118 8.12 -4.85 -0.22
C ILE A 118 8.54 -3.70 0.71
N ILE A 119 7.60 -3.18 1.50
CA ILE A 119 7.89 -2.09 2.45
C ILE A 119 8.81 -2.60 3.57
N ASP A 120 8.56 -3.80 4.08
CA ASP A 120 9.41 -4.42 5.09
C ASP A 120 10.83 -4.66 4.57
N HIS A 121 10.98 -5.08 3.30
CA HIS A 121 12.28 -5.20 2.64
C HIS A 121 12.97 -3.86 2.42
N ALA A 122 12.24 -2.82 2.02
CA ALA A 122 12.77 -1.46 1.87
C ALA A 122 13.25 -0.89 3.21
N GLU A 123 12.53 -1.14 4.30
CA GLU A 123 12.96 -0.75 5.64
C GLU A 123 14.21 -1.49 6.09
N SER A 124 14.25 -2.79 5.86
CA SER A 124 15.42 -3.61 6.15
C SER A 124 16.64 -3.14 5.34
N ALA A 125 16.45 -2.73 4.09
CA ALA A 125 17.50 -2.12 3.27
C ALA A 125 17.95 -0.78 3.88
N GLY A 126 17.02 0.11 4.23
CA GLY A 126 17.30 1.39 4.89
C GLY A 126 18.13 1.25 6.17
N ILE A 127 17.80 0.29 7.04
CA ILE A 127 18.58 0.00 8.26
C ILE A 127 20.02 -0.38 7.89
N ARG A 128 20.21 -1.26 6.90
CA ARG A 128 21.55 -1.70 6.49
C ARG A 128 22.35 -0.54 5.91
N LEU A 129 21.74 0.30 5.08
CA LEU A 129 22.37 1.47 4.50
C LEU A 129 22.82 2.46 5.60
N TRP A 130 21.95 2.72 6.58
CA TRP A 130 22.32 3.53 7.74
C TRP A 130 23.50 2.92 8.49
N ALA A 131 23.49 1.61 8.77
CA ALA A 131 24.56 0.95 9.51
C ALA A 131 25.92 1.00 8.77
N ILE A 132 25.92 0.88 7.44
CA ILE A 132 27.12 1.04 6.61
C ILE A 132 27.69 2.45 6.76
N GLY A 133 26.82 3.47 6.66
CA GLY A 133 27.21 4.88 6.76
C GLY A 133 27.72 5.26 8.15
N ASP A 134 27.02 4.79 9.20
CA ASP A 134 27.37 5.03 10.60
C ASP A 134 28.74 4.43 10.96
N ARG A 135 29.01 3.21 10.49
CA ARG A 135 30.28 2.51 10.67
C ARG A 135 31.38 3.00 9.72
N LYS A 136 31.08 3.93 8.81
CA LYS A 136 32.00 4.47 7.81
C LYS A 136 32.65 3.37 6.96
N TRP A 137 31.89 2.34 6.63
CA TRP A 137 32.37 1.27 5.77
C TRP A 137 32.57 1.81 4.35
N LYS A 138 33.73 1.54 3.78
CA LYS A 138 34.06 1.96 2.41
C LYS A 138 33.37 1.02 1.42
N ILE A 139 32.62 1.60 0.51
CA ILE A 139 32.02 0.89 -0.63
C ILE A 139 32.96 1.07 -1.82
N PRO A 140 33.43 -0.01 -2.47
CA PRO A 140 34.18 0.11 -3.71
C PRO A 140 33.37 0.89 -4.77
N SER A 141 34.01 1.76 -5.53
CA SER A 141 33.31 2.64 -6.47
C SER A 141 32.50 1.87 -7.54
N SER A 142 33.00 0.74 -8.02
CA SER A 142 32.27 -0.13 -8.96
C SER A 142 30.98 -0.68 -8.34
N VAL A 143 31.07 -1.19 -7.11
CA VAL A 143 29.91 -1.68 -6.34
C VAL A 143 28.90 -0.55 -6.09
N GLY A 144 29.39 0.66 -5.79
CA GLY A 144 28.52 1.83 -5.60
C GLY A 144 27.73 2.19 -6.84
N VAL A 145 28.37 2.20 -8.02
CA VAL A 145 27.70 2.45 -9.31
C VAL A 145 26.66 1.37 -9.60
N GLY A 146 27.03 0.09 -9.49
CA GLY A 146 26.09 -1.00 -9.72
C GLY A 146 24.91 -1.02 -8.75
N LEU A 147 25.13 -0.61 -7.49
CA LEU A 147 24.05 -0.49 -6.50
C LEU A 147 23.03 0.59 -6.87
N VAL A 148 23.49 1.75 -7.36
CA VAL A 148 22.60 2.82 -7.85
C VAL A 148 21.81 2.33 -9.07
N GLU A 149 22.49 1.74 -10.05
CA GLU A 149 21.83 1.23 -11.27
C GLU A 149 20.78 0.15 -10.97
N MET A 150 21.10 -0.79 -10.08
CA MET A 150 20.15 -1.83 -9.64
C MET A 150 18.97 -1.23 -8.88
N ALA A 151 19.21 -0.26 -8.01
CA ALA A 151 18.15 0.36 -7.22
C ALA A 151 17.23 1.21 -8.10
N ASP A 152 17.75 1.96 -9.07
CA ASP A 152 16.95 2.70 -10.04
C ASP A 152 16.08 1.76 -10.88
N ALA A 153 16.63 0.63 -11.36
CA ALA A 153 15.84 -0.37 -12.10
C ALA A 153 14.73 -0.99 -11.24
N ALA A 154 14.99 -1.24 -9.96
CA ALA A 154 13.97 -1.73 -9.03
C ALA A 154 12.90 -0.65 -8.75
N PHE A 155 13.29 0.62 -8.68
CA PHE A 155 12.34 1.72 -8.54
C PHE A 155 11.40 1.82 -9.74
N ASP A 156 11.89 1.63 -10.97
CA ASP A 156 11.06 1.58 -12.18
C ASP A 156 9.99 0.48 -12.07
N ALA A 157 10.39 -0.73 -11.62
CA ALA A 157 9.46 -1.84 -11.40
C ALA A 157 8.38 -1.48 -10.36
N LEU A 158 8.75 -0.83 -9.26
CA LEU A 158 7.81 -0.40 -8.21
C LEU A 158 6.84 0.68 -8.69
N ILE A 159 7.28 1.59 -9.56
CA ILE A 159 6.41 2.58 -10.20
C ILE A 159 5.33 1.86 -11.03
N LYS A 160 5.73 0.86 -11.83
CA LYS A 160 4.81 0.06 -12.65
C LYS A 160 3.87 -0.80 -11.81
N LEU A 161 4.35 -1.39 -10.73
CA LEU A 161 3.52 -2.10 -9.77
C LEU A 161 2.43 -1.20 -9.20
N ARG A 162 2.79 0.02 -8.76
CA ARG A 162 1.82 1.01 -8.26
C ARG A 162 0.80 1.37 -9.33
N GLU A 163 1.23 1.59 -10.57
CA GLU A 163 0.32 1.87 -11.69
C GLU A 163 -0.66 0.72 -11.92
N SER A 164 -0.19 -0.52 -11.85
CA SER A 164 -1.04 -1.71 -11.99
C SER A 164 -2.11 -1.76 -10.90
N ILE A 165 -1.74 -1.59 -9.63
CA ILE A 165 -2.67 -1.58 -8.48
C ILE A 165 -3.69 -0.44 -8.60
N ILE A 166 -3.26 0.73 -9.07
CA ILE A 166 -4.18 1.86 -9.33
C ILE A 166 -5.20 1.50 -10.42
N SER A 167 -4.73 0.93 -11.53
CA SER A 167 -5.60 0.57 -12.65
C SER A 167 -6.60 -0.53 -12.35
N LEU A 168 -6.32 -1.41 -11.38
CA LEU A 168 -7.20 -2.51 -10.96
C LEU A 168 -8.63 -2.04 -10.65
N GLY A 169 -8.80 -0.83 -10.13
CA GLY A 169 -10.11 -0.28 -9.77
C GLY A 169 -10.94 0.31 -10.91
N PHE A 170 -10.40 0.43 -12.13
CA PHE A 170 -11.13 1.06 -13.24
C PHE A 170 -10.79 0.51 -14.64
N ASN A 171 -9.74 -0.29 -14.80
CA ASN A 171 -9.34 -0.90 -16.06
C ASN A 171 -8.49 -2.17 -15.83
N SER A 172 -9.14 -3.32 -15.83
CA SER A 172 -8.51 -4.63 -15.59
C SER A 172 -7.57 -5.06 -16.71
N GLU A 173 -7.91 -4.81 -17.98
CA GLU A 173 -7.04 -5.12 -19.12
C GLU A 173 -5.71 -4.35 -19.04
N ARG A 174 -5.79 -3.06 -18.68
CA ARG A 174 -4.59 -2.24 -18.45
C ARG A 174 -3.79 -2.73 -17.24
N SER A 175 -4.46 -3.13 -16.15
CA SER A 175 -3.78 -3.69 -14.99
C SER A 175 -2.98 -4.94 -15.36
N LEU A 176 -3.57 -5.83 -16.18
CA LEU A 176 -2.90 -7.02 -16.68
C LEU A 176 -1.69 -6.67 -17.56
N ALA A 177 -1.83 -5.75 -18.51
CA ALA A 177 -0.70 -5.31 -19.33
C ALA A 177 0.45 -4.74 -18.49
N LEU A 178 0.13 -3.93 -17.48
CA LEU A 178 1.12 -3.37 -16.56
C LEU A 178 1.83 -4.44 -15.72
N THR A 179 1.17 -5.56 -15.39
CA THR A 179 1.87 -6.67 -14.70
C THR A 179 2.95 -7.31 -15.58
N SER A 180 2.72 -7.41 -16.89
CA SER A 180 3.76 -7.88 -17.82
C SER A 180 4.94 -6.91 -17.92
N GLU A 181 4.69 -5.59 -17.88
CA GLU A 181 5.77 -4.59 -17.80
C GLU A 181 6.57 -4.71 -16.49
N VAL A 182 5.93 -5.03 -15.37
CA VAL A 182 6.62 -5.32 -14.10
C VAL A 182 7.55 -6.52 -14.25
N ASP A 183 7.07 -7.63 -14.81
CA ASP A 183 7.87 -8.85 -15.02
C ASP A 183 9.13 -8.57 -15.88
N GLU A 184 9.00 -7.74 -16.91
CA GLU A 184 10.13 -7.34 -17.75
C GLU A 184 11.16 -6.52 -16.98
N LEU A 185 10.71 -5.58 -16.15
CA LEU A 185 11.59 -4.77 -15.31
C LEU A 185 12.26 -5.60 -14.21
N GLU A 186 11.55 -6.55 -13.60
CA GLU A 186 12.13 -7.47 -12.61
C GLU A 186 13.25 -8.32 -13.22
N ARG A 187 13.10 -8.82 -14.45
CA ARG A 187 14.19 -9.53 -15.15
C ARG A 187 15.44 -8.67 -15.34
N ARG A 188 15.27 -7.36 -15.54
CA ARG A 188 16.39 -6.42 -15.61
C ARG A 188 17.05 -6.27 -14.24
N VAL A 189 16.28 -6.10 -13.16
CA VAL A 189 16.79 -6.04 -11.79
C VAL A 189 17.58 -7.30 -11.45
N ASP A 190 17.02 -8.47 -11.75
CA ASP A 190 17.65 -9.78 -11.59
C ASP A 190 19.01 -9.89 -12.30
N THR A 191 19.11 -9.33 -13.50
CA THR A 191 20.35 -9.33 -14.28
C THR A 191 21.40 -8.44 -13.63
N LEU A 192 21.02 -7.21 -13.23
CA LEU A 192 21.89 -6.27 -12.55
C LEU A 192 22.35 -6.83 -11.20
N TYR A 193 21.45 -7.46 -10.44
CA TYR A 193 21.78 -8.12 -9.18
C TYR A 193 22.86 -9.19 -9.37
N ARG A 194 22.68 -10.11 -10.34
CA ARG A 194 23.67 -11.18 -10.60
C ARG A 194 25.01 -10.61 -11.04
N GLN A 195 25.03 -9.56 -11.85
CA GLN A 195 26.27 -8.91 -12.28
C GLN A 195 26.99 -8.28 -11.09
N LEU A 196 26.27 -7.51 -10.27
CA LEU A 196 26.82 -6.86 -9.09
C LEU A 196 27.31 -7.86 -8.03
N ASP A 197 26.57 -8.95 -7.81
CA ASP A 197 26.96 -10.01 -6.86
C ASP A 197 28.30 -10.65 -7.24
N LEU A 198 28.53 -10.89 -8.53
CA LEU A 198 29.80 -11.42 -9.05
C LEU A 198 30.97 -10.44 -8.90
N GLU A 199 30.74 -9.13 -8.84
CA GLU A 199 31.80 -8.13 -8.60
C GLU A 199 32.24 -8.05 -7.14
N ILE A 200 31.42 -8.53 -6.21
CA ILE A 200 31.69 -8.51 -4.76
C ILE A 200 32.56 -9.71 -4.33
N ILE A 201 32.56 -10.80 -5.11
CA ILE A 201 33.31 -12.05 -4.87
C ILE A 201 34.76 -11.92 -5.34
#